data_AF-A0A3M0LT98-F1
#
_entry.id   AF-A0A3M0LT98-F1
#
_cell.length_a   1.000
_cell.length_b   1.000
_cell.length_c   1.000
_cell.angle_alpha   90.00
_cell.angle_beta   90.00
_cell.angle_gamma   90.00
#
_symmetry.space_group_name_H-M   'P 1'
#
loop_
_entity.id
_entity.type
_entity.pdbx_description
1 polymer ?
#
loop_
_entity_poly.entity_id
_entity_poly.type
_entity_poly.pdbx_seq_one_letter_code
_entity_poly.pdbx_strand_id
1 'polypeptide(L)'
;MNKKHIFGLYTAICCILILLARQSWSELPTEQLWQLSFGWISTPLKFALLCINVIIFDYVSIILPRNEVDSLKNEIAIRKPKMLTLFKMLFPLRWPYLAGYLIVHTFAITNSNLGLSLTTLVLMVLIWICLTTIPLYHWSLIIQSFGILICLIFLRISIFCL
;
A
#
# COMPACT_ATOMS: atom_id res chain seq x y z
N MET A 1 2.32 -1.15 22.52
CA MET A 1 1.81 -0.04 21.66
C MET A 1 0.94 -0.63 20.56
N ASN A 2 -0.24 -0.09 20.27
CA ASN A 2 -1.19 -0.67 19.30
C ASN A 2 -0.62 -0.56 17.87
N LYS A 3 -0.50 -1.69 17.14
CA LYS A 3 0.05 -1.73 15.76
C LYS A 3 -0.60 -0.72 14.82
N LYS A 4 -1.91 -0.50 14.99
CA LYS A 4 -2.69 0.48 14.21
C LYS A 4 -2.27 1.92 14.49
N HIS A 5 -1.89 2.25 15.73
CA HIS A 5 -1.37 3.57 16.08
C HIS A 5 0.02 3.80 15.48
N ILE A 6 0.89 2.79 15.53
CA ILE A 6 2.22 2.85 14.89
C ILE A 6 2.06 3.06 13.39
N PHE A 7 1.17 2.31 12.74
CA PHE A 7 0.89 2.47 11.32
C PHE A 7 0.34 3.86 11.02
N GLY A 8 -0.58 4.38 11.83
CA GLY A 8 -1.09 5.75 11.67
C GLY A 8 0.00 6.83 11.80
N LEU A 9 0.94 6.67 12.72
CA LEU A 9 2.13 7.54 12.80
C LEU A 9 2.98 7.44 11.54
N TYR A 10 3.20 6.23 11.02
CA TYR A 10 3.97 6.04 9.79
C TYR A 10 3.26 6.63 8.57
N THR A 11 1.93 6.51 8.47
CA THR A 11 1.10 7.21 7.48
C THR A 11 1.31 8.72 7.56
N ALA A 12 1.22 9.31 8.76
CA ALA A 12 1.41 10.74 8.95
C ALA A 12 2.81 11.19 8.52
N ILE A 13 3.85 10.44 8.90
CA ILE A 13 5.23 10.73 8.48
C ILE A 13 5.36 10.67 6.95
N CYS A 14 4.80 9.64 6.30
CA CYS A 14 4.83 9.53 4.83
C CYS A 14 4.13 10.71 4.16
N CYS A 15 2.95 11.11 4.65
CA CYS A 15 2.23 12.28 4.14
C CYS A 15 3.05 13.57 4.30
N ILE A 16 3.69 13.78 5.46
CA ILE A 16 4.56 14.95 5.70
C ILE A 16 5.73 14.96 4.73
N LEU A 17 6.39 13.82 4.51
CA LEU A 17 7.50 13.72 3.56
C LEU A 17 7.07 14.06 2.13
N ILE A 18 5.91 13.55 1.68
CA ILE A 18 5.35 13.85 0.35
C ILE A 18 4.96 15.33 0.24
N LEU A 19 4.34 15.90 1.29
CA LEU A 19 3.98 17.31 1.32
C LEU A 19 5.20 18.23 1.26
N LEU A 20 6.22 17.94 2.06
CA LEU A 20 7.48 18.69 2.05
C LEU A 20 8.16 18.58 0.70
N ALA A 21 8.24 17.38 0.12
CA ALA A 21 8.77 17.17 -1.23
C ALA A 21 8.05 18.03 -2.27
N ARG A 22 6.71 18.08 -2.22
CA ARG A 22 5.89 18.88 -3.13
C ARG A 22 6.09 20.39 -2.98
N GLN A 23 6.36 20.88 -1.77
CA GLN A 23 6.57 22.31 -1.52
C GLN A 23 8.02 22.76 -1.79
N SER A 24 8.99 21.91 -1.50
CA SER A 24 10.41 22.29 -1.46
C SER A 24 11.22 21.87 -2.68
N TRP A 25 10.72 20.92 -3.49
CA TRP A 25 11.43 20.47 -4.69
C TRP A 25 10.80 21.08 -5.93
N SER A 26 11.25 22.27 -6.29
CA SER A 26 10.90 22.95 -7.55
C SER A 26 11.17 22.11 -8.81
N GLU A 27 12.07 21.13 -8.70
CA GLU A 27 12.48 20.20 -9.75
C GLU A 27 11.57 18.98 -9.90
N LEU A 28 10.59 18.76 -9.02
CA LEU A 28 9.64 17.66 -9.16
C LEU A 28 8.45 18.19 -9.98
N PRO A 29 8.46 18.10 -11.32
CA PRO A 29 7.33 18.56 -12.11
C PRO A 29 6.07 17.85 -11.62
N THR A 30 4.96 18.58 -11.65
CA THR A 30 3.65 18.12 -11.17
C THR A 30 3.22 16.78 -11.79
N GLU A 31 3.79 16.44 -12.95
CA GLU A 31 3.61 15.19 -13.70
C GLU A 31 4.36 14.01 -13.07
N GLN A 32 5.53 14.22 -12.45
CA GLN A 32 6.32 13.19 -11.77
C GLN A 32 5.82 12.86 -10.35
N LEU A 33 4.98 13.72 -9.75
CA LEU A 33 4.30 13.41 -8.48
C LEU A 33 3.44 12.15 -8.58
N TRP A 34 2.83 11.91 -9.75
CA TRP A 34 2.10 10.68 -10.01
C TRP A 34 3.04 9.45 -9.97
N GLN A 35 4.21 9.55 -10.62
CA GLN A 35 5.21 8.49 -10.60
C GLN A 35 5.78 8.23 -9.20
N LEU A 36 5.83 9.25 -8.33
CA LEU A 36 6.26 9.08 -6.94
C LEU A 36 5.33 8.13 -6.17
N SER A 37 4.01 8.29 -6.35
CA SER A 37 3.03 7.46 -5.66
C SER A 37 2.85 6.10 -6.30
N PHE A 38 2.78 6.03 -7.63
CA PHE A 38 2.36 4.82 -8.33
C PHE A 38 3.49 4.10 -9.07
N GLY A 39 4.58 4.79 -9.41
CA GLY A 39 5.66 4.29 -10.25
C GLY A 39 7.03 4.24 -9.56
N TRP A 40 8.08 4.33 -10.37
CA TRP A 40 9.48 4.41 -9.93
C TRP A 40 10.15 5.66 -10.51
N ILE A 41 10.93 6.37 -9.70
CA ILE A 41 11.75 7.50 -10.15
C ILE A 41 13.20 7.17 -9.82
N SER A 42 14.05 7.06 -10.84
CA SER A 42 15.46 6.68 -10.67
C SER A 42 16.38 7.85 -10.33
N THR A 43 16.04 9.07 -10.78
CA THR A 43 16.88 10.26 -10.59
C THR A 43 16.03 11.52 -10.38
N PRO A 44 16.53 12.48 -9.59
CA PRO A 44 17.66 12.43 -8.65
C PRO A 44 17.45 11.46 -7.46
N LEU A 45 18.54 11.07 -6.77
CA LEU A 45 18.54 10.09 -5.66
C LEU A 45 17.51 10.40 -4.57
N LYS A 46 17.27 11.69 -4.27
CA LYS A 46 16.25 12.13 -3.30
C LYS A 46 14.83 11.64 -3.66
N PHE A 47 14.48 11.59 -4.95
CA PHE A 47 13.18 11.10 -5.41
C PHE A 47 13.13 9.57 -5.34
N ALA A 48 14.23 8.90 -5.68
CA ALA A 48 14.36 7.44 -5.54
C ALA A 48 14.17 7.00 -4.08
N LEU A 49 14.77 7.70 -3.12
CA LEU A 49 14.59 7.43 -1.69
C LEU A 49 13.13 7.61 -1.24
N LEU A 50 12.45 8.64 -1.74
CA LEU A 50 11.05 8.86 -1.43
C LEU A 50 10.15 7.78 -2.06
N CYS A 51 10.40 7.37 -3.32
CA CYS A 51 9.75 6.21 -3.94
C CYS A 51 9.95 4.93 -3.12
N ILE A 52 11.18 4.66 -2.66
CA ILE A 52 11.48 3.51 -1.80
C ILE A 52 10.67 3.56 -0.50
N ASN A 53 10.54 4.74 0.12
CA ASN A 53 9.71 4.88 1.31
C ASN A 53 8.23 4.57 1.02
N VAL A 54 7.67 5.03 -0.11
CA VAL A 54 6.28 4.69 -0.48
C VAL A 54 6.14 3.18 -0.78
N ILE A 55 7.14 2.54 -1.38
CA ILE A 55 7.15 1.07 -1.58
C ILE A 55 7.13 0.32 -0.25
N ILE A 56 7.98 0.72 0.69
CA ILE A 56 8.02 0.14 2.03
C ILE A 56 6.67 0.36 2.74
N PHE A 57 6.09 1.54 2.58
CA PHE A 57 4.77 1.86 3.12
C PHE A 57 3.68 0.94 2.55
N ASP A 58 3.63 0.75 1.22
CA ASP A 58 2.70 -0.16 0.56
C ASP A 58 2.85 -1.59 1.09
N TYR A 59 4.09 -2.06 1.18
CA TYR A 59 4.43 -3.38 1.70
C TYR A 59 3.95 -3.57 3.14
N VAL A 60 4.24 -2.61 4.03
CA VAL A 60 3.80 -2.64 5.43
C VAL A 60 2.27 -2.60 5.54
N SER A 61 1.61 -1.81 4.70
CA SER A 61 0.15 -1.70 4.66
C SER A 61 -0.55 -3.03 4.32
N ILE A 62 0.15 -3.96 3.64
CA ILE A 62 -0.36 -5.28 3.29
C ILE A 62 0.01 -6.32 4.35
N ILE A 63 1.25 -6.31 4.83
CA ILE A 63 1.73 -7.34 5.77
C ILE A 63 1.07 -7.22 7.14
N LEU A 64 0.90 -6.01 7.67
CA LEU A 64 0.29 -5.82 8.98
C LEU A 64 -1.12 -6.43 9.07
N PRO A 65 -2.06 -6.13 8.17
CA PRO A 65 -3.38 -6.75 8.21
C PRO A 65 -3.33 -8.26 7.95
N ARG A 66 -2.41 -8.77 7.12
CA ARG A 66 -2.24 -10.23 6.93
C ARG A 66 -1.81 -10.92 8.23
N ASN A 67 -0.83 -10.36 8.94
CA ASN A 67 -0.37 -10.90 10.21
C ASN A 67 -1.47 -10.86 11.29
N GLU A 68 -2.34 -9.86 11.27
CA GLU A 68 -3.52 -9.83 12.15
C GLU A 68 -4.52 -10.94 11.79
N VAL A 69 -4.77 -11.18 10.50
CA VAL A 69 -5.68 -12.26 10.04
C VAL A 69 -5.11 -13.65 10.31
N ASP A 70 -3.79 -13.83 10.17
CA ASP A 70 -3.13 -15.12 10.42
C ASP A 70 -3.31 -15.59 11.88
N SER A 71 -3.44 -14.66 12.84
CA SER A 71 -3.76 -15.00 14.23
C SER A 71 -5.15 -15.65 14.40
N LEU A 72 -6.06 -15.40 13.45
CA LEU A 72 -7.43 -15.94 13.43
C LEU A 72 -7.57 -17.18 12.53
N LYS A 73 -6.48 -17.61 11.88
CA LYS A 73 -6.48 -18.72 10.90
C LYS A 73 -7.07 -20.00 11.47
N ASN A 74 -6.68 -20.37 12.70
CA ASN A 74 -7.16 -21.58 13.35
C ASN A 74 -8.67 -21.49 13.63
N GLU A 75 -9.16 -20.34 14.09
CA GLU A 75 -10.58 -20.13 14.36
C GLU A 75 -11.43 -20.18 13.08
N ILE A 76 -10.95 -19.57 11.99
CA ILE A 76 -11.61 -19.58 10.69
C ILE A 76 -11.66 -21.00 10.13
N ALA A 77 -10.57 -21.76 10.23
CA ALA A 77 -10.48 -23.13 9.75
C ALA A 77 -11.44 -24.09 10.50
N ILE A 78 -11.58 -23.91 11.81
CA ILE A 78 -12.44 -24.73 12.67
C ILE A 78 -13.92 -24.36 12.49
N ARG A 79 -14.25 -23.07 12.60
CA ARG A 79 -15.65 -22.60 12.62
C ARG A 79 -16.29 -22.47 11.25
N LYS A 80 -15.50 -22.39 10.17
CA LYS A 80 -15.94 -22.23 8.78
C LYS A 80 -17.10 -21.22 8.63
N PRO A 81 -16.91 -19.96 9.11
CA PRO A 81 -17.98 -18.96 9.10
C PRO A 81 -18.46 -18.65 7.67
N LYS A 82 -19.75 -18.31 7.52
CA LYS A 82 -20.30 -17.81 6.25
C LYS A 82 -19.51 -16.58 5.77
N MET A 83 -19.40 -16.39 4.45
CA MET A 83 -18.63 -15.30 3.83
C MET A 83 -18.96 -13.91 4.40
N LEU A 84 -20.24 -13.61 4.64
CA LEU A 84 -20.65 -12.33 5.23
C LEU A 84 -20.10 -12.14 6.65
N THR A 85 -20.11 -13.19 7.47
CA THR A 85 -19.58 -13.17 8.83
C THR A 85 -18.07 -13.03 8.82
N LEU A 86 -17.39 -13.74 7.90
CA LEU A 86 -15.95 -13.61 7.68
C LEU A 86 -15.58 -12.17 7.29
N PHE A 87 -16.33 -11.56 6.37
CA PHE A 87 -16.12 -10.16 5.98
C PHE A 87 -16.29 -9.21 7.17
N LYS A 88 -17.38 -9.33 7.94
CA LYS A 88 -17.63 -8.50 9.13
C LYS A 88 -16.53 -8.65 10.19
N MET A 89 -15.92 -9.83 10.31
CA MET A 89 -14.83 -10.09 11.24
C MET A 89 -13.49 -9.53 10.75
N LEU A 90 -13.17 -9.68 9.46
CA LEU A 90 -11.87 -9.28 8.91
C LEU A 90 -11.80 -7.80 8.51
N PHE A 91 -12.92 -7.20 8.10
CA PHE A 91 -12.95 -5.82 7.61
C PHE A 91 -12.45 -4.79 8.65
N PRO A 92 -12.88 -4.83 9.93
CA PRO A 92 -12.37 -3.90 10.95
C PRO A 92 -10.86 -4.04 11.25
N LEU A 93 -10.27 -5.18 10.95
CA LEU A 93 -8.82 -5.40 11.07
C LEU A 93 -8.07 -4.73 9.92
N ARG A 94 -8.63 -4.81 8.71
CA ARG A 94 -8.02 -4.32 7.47
C ARG A 94 -8.25 -2.83 7.21
N TRP A 95 -9.42 -2.31 7.60
CA TRP A 95 -9.87 -0.96 7.25
C TRP A 95 -8.89 0.16 7.66
N PRO A 96 -8.28 0.17 8.86
CA PRO A 96 -7.33 1.21 9.22
C PRO A 96 -6.11 1.26 8.30
N TYR A 97 -5.65 0.10 7.82
CA TYR A 97 -4.53 0.00 6.90
C TYR A 97 -4.89 0.48 5.50
N LEU A 98 -6.09 0.11 5.02
CA LEU A 98 -6.62 0.61 3.75
C LEU A 98 -6.83 2.12 3.77
N ALA A 99 -7.35 2.67 4.87
CA ALA A 99 -7.55 4.11 5.01
C ALA A 99 -6.22 4.87 4.93
N GLY A 100 -5.19 4.42 5.66
CA GLY A 100 -3.86 5.03 5.58
C GLY A 100 -3.23 4.89 4.19
N TYR A 101 -3.43 3.74 3.54
CA TYR A 101 -3.03 3.51 2.15
C TYR A 101 -3.64 4.54 1.20
N LEU A 102 -4.97 4.70 1.25
CA LEU A 102 -5.69 5.66 0.42
C LEU A 102 -5.23 7.09 0.68
N ILE A 103 -5.00 7.48 1.94
CA ILE A 103 -4.53 8.82 2.28
C ILE A 103 -3.17 9.10 1.61
N VAL A 104 -2.18 8.22 1.76
CA VAL A 104 -0.84 8.44 1.18
C VAL A 104 -0.90 8.58 -0.35
N HIS A 105 -1.66 7.71 -1.02
CA HIS A 105 -1.74 7.73 -2.48
C HIS A 105 -2.60 8.87 -3.04
N THR A 106 -3.65 9.30 -2.34
CA THR A 106 -4.48 10.44 -2.76
C THR A 106 -3.76 11.78 -2.61
N PHE A 107 -2.84 11.91 -1.65
CA PHE A 107 -2.04 13.14 -1.47
C PHE A 107 -1.14 13.48 -2.67
N ALA A 108 -0.84 12.51 -3.52
CA ALA A 108 -0.02 12.70 -4.72
C ALA A 108 -0.82 12.87 -6.01
N ILE A 109 -2.15 12.82 -5.95
CA ILE A 109 -2.99 13.03 -7.13
C ILE A 109 -2.95 14.51 -7.50
N THR A 110 -2.68 14.79 -8.78
CA THR A 110 -2.64 16.13 -9.36
C THR A 110 -3.70 16.27 -10.46
N ASN A 111 -4.17 17.50 -10.69
CA ASN A 111 -5.23 17.77 -11.68
C ASN A 111 -4.80 17.47 -13.12
N SER A 112 -3.50 17.56 -13.42
CA SER A 112 -2.97 17.31 -14.78
C SER A 112 -3.16 15.86 -15.23
N ASN A 113 -3.09 14.90 -14.31
CA ASN A 113 -3.18 13.46 -14.60
C ASN A 113 -4.31 12.78 -13.83
N LEU A 114 -5.40 13.48 -13.55
CA LEU A 114 -6.47 13.00 -12.66
C LEU A 114 -7.04 11.64 -13.10
N GLY A 115 -7.37 11.49 -14.39
CA GLY A 115 -7.95 10.26 -14.92
C GLY A 115 -7.02 9.05 -14.75
N LEU A 116 -5.77 9.19 -15.19
CA LEU A 116 -4.72 8.17 -15.04
C LEU A 116 -4.44 7.87 -13.55
N SER A 117 -4.43 8.89 -12.69
CA SER A 117 -4.20 8.74 -11.25
C SER A 117 -5.31 7.93 -10.58
N LEU A 118 -6.57 8.22 -10.93
CA LEU A 118 -7.73 7.52 -10.37
C LEU A 118 -7.80 6.07 -10.86
N THR A 119 -7.56 5.81 -12.16
CA THR A 119 -7.55 4.44 -12.68
C THR A 119 -6.43 3.62 -12.06
N THR A 120 -5.23 4.22 -11.90
CA THR A 120 -4.09 3.56 -11.25
C THR A 120 -4.35 3.31 -9.77
N LEU A 121 -4.96 4.26 -9.06
CA LEU A 121 -5.36 4.08 -7.66
C LEU A 121 -6.35 2.93 -7.50
N VAL A 122 -7.37 2.85 -8.37
CA VAL A 122 -8.34 1.75 -8.35
C VAL A 122 -7.65 0.41 -8.57
N LEU A 123 -6.75 0.31 -9.56
CA LEU A 123 -5.96 -0.90 -9.81
C LEU A 123 -5.13 -1.29 -8.58
N MET A 124 -4.42 -0.32 -7.98
CA MET A 124 -3.61 -0.57 -6.79
C MET A 124 -4.47 -1.01 -5.59
N VAL A 125 -5.65 -0.44 -5.39
CA VAL A 125 -6.59 -0.86 -4.34
C VAL A 125 -7.09 -2.27 -4.58
N LEU A 126 -7.41 -2.65 -5.84
CA LEU A 126 -7.81 -4.01 -6.18
C LEU A 126 -6.69 -5.01 -5.88
N ILE A 127 -5.45 -4.67 -6.23
CA ILE A 127 -4.27 -5.49 -5.93
C ILE A 127 -4.05 -5.56 -4.41
N TRP A 128 -4.19 -4.46 -3.68
CA TRP A 128 -4.10 -4.44 -2.23
C TRP A 128 -5.14 -5.35 -1.58
N ILE A 129 -6.40 -5.29 -2.04
CA ILE A 129 -7.48 -6.15 -1.56
C ILE A 129 -7.11 -7.61 -1.85
N CYS A 130 -6.69 -7.93 -3.06
CA CYS A 130 -6.25 -9.26 -3.47
C CYS A 130 -5.12 -9.77 -2.56
N LEU A 131 -4.06 -8.99 -2.38
CA LEU A 131 -2.90 -9.34 -1.57
C LEU A 131 -3.20 -9.40 -0.07
N THR A 132 -4.23 -8.72 0.45
CA THR A 132 -4.59 -8.81 1.88
C THR A 132 -5.66 -9.88 2.16
N THR A 133 -6.43 -10.27 1.15
CA THR A 133 -7.54 -11.22 1.27
C THR A 133 -7.18 -12.64 0.88
N ILE A 134 -6.36 -12.83 -0.16
CA ILE A 134 -6.02 -14.17 -0.66
C ILE A 134 -5.21 -14.91 0.41
N PRO A 135 -5.74 -16.01 0.93
CA PRO A 135 -5.04 -16.79 1.92
C PRO A 135 -3.95 -17.63 1.26
N LEU A 136 -2.69 -17.39 1.64
CA LEU A 136 -1.55 -18.19 1.18
C LEU A 136 -1.15 -19.21 2.26
N TYR A 137 -2.13 -19.96 2.76
CA TYR A 137 -1.99 -20.75 3.99
C TYR A 137 -0.91 -21.82 3.99
N HIS A 138 -0.44 -22.24 2.81
CA HIS A 138 0.58 -23.25 2.62
C HIS A 138 1.99 -22.67 2.47
N TRP A 139 2.12 -21.37 2.30
CA TRP A 139 3.41 -20.72 2.06
C TRP A 139 4.00 -20.24 3.37
N SER A 140 5.32 -20.35 3.55
CA SER A 140 5.97 -19.80 4.73
C SER A 140 5.81 -18.27 4.75
N LEU A 141 5.78 -17.68 5.95
CA LEU A 141 5.62 -16.23 6.11
C LEU A 141 6.71 -15.44 5.37
N ILE A 142 7.92 -16.01 5.30
CA ILE A 142 9.05 -15.47 4.53
C ILE A 142 8.74 -15.45 3.04
N ILE A 143 8.30 -16.57 2.46
CA ILE A 143 8.01 -16.67 1.02
C ILE A 143 6.84 -15.74 0.66
N GLN A 144 5.80 -15.66 1.49
CA GLN A 144 4.69 -14.72 1.28
C GLN A 144 5.17 -13.27 1.28
N SER A 145 6.02 -12.91 2.24
CA SER A 145 6.59 -11.57 2.38
C SER A 145 7.42 -11.18 1.15
N PHE A 146 8.34 -12.05 0.72
CA PHE A 146 9.11 -11.84 -0.50
C PHE A 146 8.22 -11.77 -1.75
N GLY A 147 7.20 -12.63 -1.86
CA GLY A 147 6.25 -12.61 -2.97
C GLY A 147 5.48 -11.30 -3.08
N ILE A 148 5.01 -10.76 -1.94
CA ILE A 148 4.34 -9.45 -1.90
C ILE A 148 5.30 -8.34 -2.34
N LEU A 149 6.53 -8.33 -1.83
CA LEU A 149 7.51 -7.32 -2.20
C LEU A 149 7.81 -7.35 -3.71
N ILE A 150 8.04 -8.53 -4.28
CA ILE A 150 8.28 -8.70 -5.72
C ILE A 150 7.07 -8.24 -6.53
N CYS A 151 5.86 -8.61 -6.11
CA CYS A 151 4.61 -8.19 -6.77
C CYS A 151 4.47 -6.67 -6.80
N LEU A 152 4.74 -5.98 -5.68
CA LEU A 152 4.70 -4.52 -5.60
C LEU A 152 5.76 -3.85 -6.49
N ILE A 153 6.98 -4.39 -6.52
CA ILE A 153 8.06 -3.88 -7.38
C ILE A 153 7.66 -4.03 -8.85
N PHE A 154 7.19 -5.20 -9.26
CA PHE A 154 6.75 -5.45 -10.63
C PHE A 154 5.60 -4.54 -11.04
N LEU A 155 4.62 -4.35 -10.16
CA LEU A 155 3.49 -3.44 -10.38
C LEU A 155 3.97 -2.01 -10.64
N ARG A 156 4.89 -1.50 -9.80
CA ARG A 156 5.41 -0.14 -9.93
C ARG A 156 6.27 0.06 -11.17
N ILE A 157 7.06 -0.93 -11.56
CA ILE A 157 7.81 -0.91 -12.83
C ILE A 157 6.84 -0.90 -14.01
N SER A 158 5.77 -1.71 -13.96
CA SER A 158 4.76 -1.75 -15.02
C SER A 158 4.03 -0.41 -15.16
N ILE A 159 3.71 0.24 -14.04
CA ILE A 159 3.10 1.58 -14.03
C ILE A 159 4.07 2.64 -14.56
N PHE A 160 5.37 2.53 -14.25
CA PHE A 160 6.38 3.45 -14.80
C PHE A 160 6.50 3.36 -16.33
N CYS A 161 6.22 2.20 -16.92
CA CYS A 161 6.26 2.00 -18.37
C CYS A 161 4.99 2.46 -19.11
N LEU A 162 3.95 2.92 -18.41
CA LEU A 162 2.70 3.47 -18.95
C LEU A 162 2.81 4.99 -19.12
#